data_AF-A0A2K3E879-F1
#
_entry.id   AF-A0A2K3E879-F1
#
_cell.length_a   1.000
_cell.length_b   1.000
_cell.length_c   1.000
_cell.angle_alpha   90.00
_cell.angle_beta   90.00
_cell.angle_gamma   90.00
#
_symmetry.space_group_name_H-M   'P 1'
#
loop_
_entity.id
_entity.type
_entity.pdbx_description
1 polymer ?
#
loop_
_entity_poly.entity_id
_entity_poly.type
_entity_poly.pdbx_seq_one_letter_code
_entity_poly.pdbx_strand_id
1 'polypeptide(L)'
;MVAPARFLRHAQTLAARGSSTSRCAAASSTAATADAAAAPAATHVRQAGAMPVTRSFNSAATGLSALRAGGGGGGSRSCSSSSIFSTGGSSGTRGNWSSRASSTHAFKSAASYAGSSGQPYSSGSSSDDRSGSSSSSSGRDTPKAQGFRMPGEWEPHAGTWMAFPHDPHLWRAAARPAQQQLAAVARAVAQFEQVWMLVDPKVRAEARAAFRGVSGVELVEARTNDVWTRDWGPTCLVRDVPVGSSSGGGGSSSGGGRRRREVGALHFDYNCYGSPLKEHPLMPDWSLDRAAGRALPARHPDVVRREHVWRAPPGLHLEGGAVLSDGEGTLLVTEECLLHPSRALPPPAWRRRHPHPLDSLALGRPADAPAAAAVAAVAAAVAAAEATSGGGGGAPDEAGLGRRVERESRKAAVGEMLCEWLGADKVLWLPHGMAGDEEGTNGHVDNVAAFAAPGMVLLAWCDSPDQDPDQTRLAAENLAALADQTDARGRKLRVVPVPCPLPVLKVTREEAGGAAAVAAAAAAAGYGGRMAAGARLPASYINHYIVNGGVVVPLFGGEQRRSDDAALEVLTAVYGGGGGGGGGGGGGRRVVGVDSREVLLGGGNVHCITQQLPAAWG
;
A
#
# COMPACT_ATOMS: atom_id res chain seq x y z
N MET A 1 15.11 11.41 -27.06
CA MET A 1 16.16 12.03 -26.22
C MET A 1 15.82 13.50 -25.99
N VAL A 2 15.08 13.81 -24.93
CA VAL A 2 15.18 14.99 -24.04
C VAL A 2 14.36 14.58 -22.80
N ALA A 3 15.02 14.04 -21.77
CA ALA A 3 14.42 13.85 -20.46
C ALA A 3 14.46 15.19 -19.70
N PRO A 4 13.59 15.46 -18.70
CA PRO A 4 13.61 16.73 -17.98
C PRO A 4 14.86 16.82 -17.09
N ALA A 5 15.97 17.27 -17.70
CA ALA A 5 17.29 17.35 -17.08
C ALA A 5 17.42 18.44 -16.02
N ARG A 6 16.33 19.16 -15.69
CA ARG A 6 16.28 20.18 -14.64
C ARG A 6 16.02 19.58 -13.25
N PHE A 7 15.18 18.55 -13.14
CA PHE A 7 14.83 17.95 -11.84
C PHE A 7 15.93 17.00 -11.32
N LEU A 8 16.45 16.13 -12.19
CA LEU A 8 17.49 15.14 -11.81
C LEU A 8 18.84 15.79 -11.44
N ARG A 9 19.21 16.92 -12.05
CA ARG A 9 20.47 17.62 -11.73
C ARG A 9 20.41 18.33 -10.38
N HIS A 10 19.25 18.82 -9.95
CA HIS A 10 19.15 19.56 -8.68
C HIS A 10 19.29 18.62 -7.47
N ALA A 11 18.66 17.44 -7.52
CA ALA A 11 18.77 16.43 -6.46
C ALA A 11 20.20 15.89 -6.27
N GLN A 12 20.96 15.66 -7.35
CA GLN A 12 22.35 15.18 -7.28
C GLN A 12 23.34 16.25 -6.80
N THR A 13 23.04 17.54 -7.03
CA THR A 13 23.96 18.64 -6.66
C THR A 13 23.83 19.03 -5.17
N LEU A 14 22.66 18.80 -4.54
CA LEU A 14 22.44 19.09 -3.12
C LEU A 14 23.06 18.03 -2.19
N ALA A 15 23.06 16.75 -2.58
CA ALA A 15 23.73 15.68 -1.83
C ALA A 15 25.26 15.90 -1.71
N ALA A 16 25.88 16.54 -2.72
CA ALA A 16 27.31 16.86 -2.71
C ALA A 16 27.67 18.11 -1.88
N ARG A 17 26.68 18.91 -1.45
CA ARG A 17 26.89 20.17 -0.71
C ARG A 17 26.61 20.07 0.80
N GLY A 18 26.12 18.93 1.28
CA GLY A 18 25.90 18.66 2.71
C GLY A 18 27.18 18.38 3.51
N SER A 19 28.34 18.25 2.87
CA SER A 19 29.63 18.01 3.52
C SER A 19 30.59 19.20 3.37
N SER A 20 30.25 20.34 3.96
CA SER A 20 31.28 21.34 4.27
C SER A 20 30.94 22.06 5.56
N THR A 21 31.69 21.74 6.60
CA THR A 21 31.76 22.48 7.85
C THR A 21 32.16 23.93 7.57
N SER A 22 31.31 24.89 7.89
CA SER A 22 31.69 26.31 7.96
C SER A 22 31.31 26.88 9.32
N ARG A 23 32.35 27.01 10.17
CA ARG A 23 32.34 27.89 11.35
C ARG A 23 32.14 29.33 10.87
N CYS A 24 31.23 30.07 11.48
CA CYS A 24 31.27 31.53 11.42
C CYS A 24 31.14 32.10 12.83
N ALA A 25 32.08 32.99 13.10
CA ALA A 25 32.40 33.59 14.37
C ALA A 25 31.37 34.63 14.82
N ALA A 26 31.34 34.82 16.14
CA ALA A 26 30.66 35.91 16.81
C ALA A 26 31.12 37.29 16.30
N ALA A 27 30.17 38.17 16.04
CA ALA A 27 30.38 39.60 16.12
C ALA A 27 29.10 40.26 16.64
N SER A 28 29.24 40.86 17.81
CA SER A 28 28.29 41.68 18.55
C SER A 28 27.94 42.98 17.81
N SER A 29 26.67 43.36 17.82
CA SER A 29 26.28 44.76 17.96
C SER A 29 24.92 44.88 18.67
N THR A 30 24.86 45.89 19.52
CA THR A 30 23.92 46.16 20.61
C THR A 30 22.77 47.06 20.21
N ALA A 31 21.68 46.95 20.97
CA ALA A 31 20.57 47.91 21.16
C ALA A 31 19.58 48.05 19.97
N ALA A 32 18.28 48.20 20.16
CA ALA A 32 17.54 48.77 21.30
C ALA A 32 16.13 48.17 21.46
N THR A 33 15.63 48.26 22.69
CA THR A 33 14.33 47.88 23.27
C THR A 33 13.13 48.69 22.74
N ALA A 34 11.96 48.06 22.61
CA ALA A 34 10.66 48.61 23.04
C ALA A 34 9.56 47.53 23.02
N ASP A 35 9.18 47.08 24.22
CA ASP A 35 7.90 46.44 24.53
C ASP A 35 6.76 47.47 24.42
N ALA A 36 5.58 47.03 23.93
CA ALA A 36 4.29 47.54 24.39
C ALA A 36 3.14 46.62 23.94
N ALA A 37 2.56 45.93 24.93
CA ALA A 37 1.26 45.28 24.84
C ALA A 37 0.11 46.30 24.92
N ALA A 38 -1.00 46.06 24.21
CA ALA A 38 -2.39 46.15 24.70
C ALA A 38 -3.42 46.16 23.54
N ALA A 39 -4.42 45.28 23.64
CA ALA A 39 -5.77 45.45 23.10
C ALA A 39 -6.70 45.87 24.27
N PRO A 40 -8.04 46.06 24.14
CA PRO A 40 -8.91 46.20 22.95
C PRO A 40 -9.89 47.41 23.06
N ALA A 41 -10.66 47.71 22.01
CA ALA A 41 -11.92 48.46 22.14
C ALA A 41 -12.93 48.08 21.05
N ALA A 42 -14.13 47.73 21.48
CA ALA A 42 -15.32 47.47 20.69
C ALA A 42 -16.16 48.75 20.55
N THR A 43 -16.82 48.95 19.39
CA THR A 43 -18.07 49.73 19.33
C THR A 43 -18.94 49.42 18.11
N HIS A 44 -20.16 48.95 18.41
CA HIS A 44 -21.48 49.12 17.77
C HIS A 44 -21.70 49.09 16.24
N VAL A 45 -22.37 47.99 15.83
CA VAL A 45 -23.72 47.89 15.19
C VAL A 45 -24.30 49.14 14.50
N ARG A 46 -24.59 49.00 13.20
CA ARG A 46 -25.85 49.44 12.57
C ARG A 46 -26.32 48.46 11.50
N GLN A 47 -27.62 48.21 11.51
CA GLN A 47 -28.39 47.24 10.74
C GLN A 47 -29.31 48.02 9.77
N ALA A 48 -29.39 47.58 8.51
CA ALA A 48 -30.46 47.77 7.51
C ALA A 48 -29.85 47.40 6.14
N GLY A 49 -30.45 46.67 5.21
CA GLY A 49 -31.76 46.07 5.04
C GLY A 49 -31.92 45.68 3.57
N ALA A 50 -32.84 44.75 3.30
CA ALA A 50 -33.45 44.42 2.00
C ALA A 50 -32.70 43.49 1.01
N MET A 51 -33.33 42.31 0.83
CA MET A 51 -33.29 41.43 -0.36
C MET A 51 -33.89 42.14 -1.59
N PRO A 52 -33.68 41.62 -2.82
CA PRO A 52 -34.73 40.78 -3.39
C PRO A 52 -34.27 39.55 -4.19
N VAL A 53 -35.25 38.69 -4.40
CA VAL A 53 -35.26 37.37 -5.05
C VAL A 53 -35.60 37.52 -6.55
N THR A 54 -35.33 36.45 -7.32
CA THR A 54 -35.79 36.09 -8.69
C THR A 54 -34.93 36.59 -9.85
N ARG A 55 -34.69 35.87 -10.96
CA ARG A 55 -35.32 34.68 -11.56
C ARG A 55 -34.39 34.08 -12.64
N SER A 56 -34.55 32.78 -12.87
CA SER A 56 -33.99 31.99 -13.97
C SER A 56 -34.38 32.51 -15.35
N PHE A 57 -33.53 32.27 -16.38
CA PHE A 57 -33.98 32.07 -17.75
C PHE A 57 -33.08 31.09 -18.51
N ASN A 58 -33.74 30.17 -19.20
CA ASN A 58 -33.23 29.19 -20.14
C ASN A 58 -33.92 29.53 -21.47
N SER A 59 -33.20 29.66 -22.59
CA SER A 59 -33.80 29.39 -23.91
C SER A 59 -32.77 29.26 -25.02
N ALA A 60 -33.06 28.26 -25.85
CA ALA A 60 -32.43 27.78 -27.05
C ALA A 60 -32.46 28.73 -28.27
N ALA A 61 -31.55 28.40 -29.20
CA ALA A 61 -31.76 28.13 -30.63
C ALA A 61 -31.66 29.23 -31.71
N THR A 62 -30.82 28.86 -32.70
CA THR A 62 -30.95 28.96 -34.17
C THR A 62 -30.80 30.29 -34.90
N GLY A 63 -29.96 30.25 -35.94
CA GLY A 63 -30.17 31.05 -37.16
C GLY A 63 -28.93 31.29 -38.02
N LEU A 64 -28.75 30.46 -39.07
CA LEU A 64 -28.30 30.74 -40.47
C LEU A 64 -27.11 31.70 -40.74
N SER A 65 -26.32 31.65 -41.83
CA SER A 65 -26.00 30.74 -42.94
C SER A 65 -25.04 31.51 -43.87
N ALA A 66 -24.39 30.78 -44.79
CA ALA A 66 -23.85 31.21 -46.09
C ALA A 66 -22.44 31.84 -46.11
N LEU A 67 -21.58 31.69 -47.13
CA LEU A 67 -21.36 30.75 -48.26
C LEU A 67 -20.16 31.31 -49.06
N ARG A 68 -19.24 30.44 -49.53
CA ARG A 68 -18.44 30.47 -50.80
C ARG A 68 -17.10 29.74 -50.56
N ALA A 69 -16.77 28.61 -51.18
CA ALA A 69 -16.71 28.18 -52.59
C ALA A 69 -15.35 28.45 -53.28
N GLY A 70 -14.77 27.36 -53.79
CA GLY A 70 -13.58 27.25 -54.66
C GLY A 70 -12.59 26.22 -54.10
N GLY A 71 -12.24 25.10 -54.74
CA GLY A 71 -12.50 24.55 -56.07
C GLY A 71 -11.22 23.87 -56.60
N GLY A 72 -11.31 22.57 -56.97
CA GLY A 72 -10.29 21.76 -57.68
C GLY A 72 -9.37 20.96 -56.73
N GLY A 73 -9.26 19.63 -56.76
CA GLY A 73 -9.34 18.60 -57.82
C GLY A 73 -7.99 17.85 -57.82
N GLY A 74 -7.83 16.53 -57.90
CA GLY A 74 -8.68 15.36 -58.04
C GLY A 74 -7.80 14.10 -57.96
N GLY A 75 -8.40 12.91 -58.13
CA GLY A 75 -7.72 11.64 -58.40
C GLY A 75 -7.90 10.58 -57.30
N SER A 76 -9.05 9.89 -57.18
CA SER A 76 -9.51 8.71 -57.96
C SER A 76 -8.80 7.38 -57.66
N ARG A 77 -9.53 6.45 -57.03
CA ARG A 77 -9.66 4.98 -57.24
C ARG A 77 -10.54 4.45 -56.08
N SER A 78 -11.88 4.24 -56.17
CA SER A 78 -12.70 3.28 -56.96
C SER A 78 -12.31 1.82 -56.65
N CYS A 79 -13.12 0.83 -56.24
CA CYS A 79 -14.57 0.56 -56.06
C CYS A 79 -14.67 -0.63 -55.05
N SER A 80 -15.67 -0.76 -54.15
CA SER A 80 -17.03 -1.35 -54.31
C SER A 80 -17.02 -2.71 -55.05
N SER A 81 -17.65 -3.82 -54.61
CA SER A 81 -19.04 -4.08 -54.14
C SER A 81 -19.17 -5.57 -53.68
N SER A 82 -19.97 -5.93 -52.66
CA SER A 82 -21.32 -6.60 -52.72
C SER A 82 -21.42 -7.78 -53.73
N SER A 83 -22.01 -8.97 -53.53
CA SER A 83 -23.15 -9.44 -52.71
C SER A 83 -23.46 -10.96 -52.99
N ILE A 84 -24.19 -11.64 -52.07
CA ILE A 84 -25.30 -12.63 -52.27
C ILE A 84 -25.06 -14.14 -52.59
N PHE A 85 -25.64 -14.99 -51.69
CA PHE A 85 -26.32 -16.31 -51.72
C PHE A 85 -26.34 -17.30 -52.94
N SER A 86 -26.11 -18.60 -52.65
CA SER A 86 -26.89 -19.84 -53.01
C SER A 86 -26.05 -21.12 -52.74
N THR A 87 -26.40 -22.03 -51.81
CA THR A 87 -27.22 -23.28 -51.88
C THR A 87 -26.65 -24.50 -52.67
N GLY A 88 -26.61 -25.66 -51.97
CA GLY A 88 -26.42 -27.05 -52.48
C GLY A 88 -24.98 -27.59 -52.35
N GLY A 89 -24.64 -28.81 -51.89
CA GLY A 89 -25.37 -30.00 -51.43
C GLY A 89 -24.49 -31.26 -51.60
N SER A 90 -24.40 -32.13 -50.57
CA SER A 90 -23.78 -33.49 -50.51
C SER A 90 -22.24 -33.58 -50.61
N SER A 91 -21.47 -34.46 -49.94
CA SER A 91 -21.71 -35.80 -49.37
C SER A 91 -20.57 -36.23 -48.39
N GLY A 92 -20.92 -36.98 -47.31
CA GLY A 92 -20.08 -37.98 -46.56
C GLY A 92 -18.79 -37.49 -45.86
N THR A 93 -18.43 -37.82 -44.61
CA THR A 93 -18.60 -39.04 -43.81
C THR A 93 -18.30 -38.77 -42.32
N ARG A 94 -19.24 -39.18 -41.46
CA ARG A 94 -19.18 -39.75 -40.09
C ARG A 94 -18.01 -39.42 -39.13
N GLY A 95 -18.37 -38.99 -37.91
CA GLY A 95 -17.45 -39.00 -36.76
C GLY A 95 -17.93 -38.44 -35.40
N ASN A 96 -19.22 -38.58 -35.08
CA ASN A 96 -19.88 -38.56 -33.75
C ASN A 96 -19.09 -38.08 -32.49
N TRP A 97 -19.43 -36.90 -31.93
CA TRP A 97 -19.37 -36.64 -30.47
C TRP A 97 -20.72 -36.07 -30.01
N SER A 98 -21.37 -36.82 -29.13
CA SER A 98 -22.71 -36.59 -28.62
C SER A 98 -22.76 -35.47 -27.58
N SER A 99 -23.68 -34.54 -27.83
CA SER A 99 -24.28 -33.60 -26.88
C SER A 99 -24.89 -34.28 -25.66
N ARG A 100 -24.81 -33.60 -24.49
CA ARG A 100 -25.95 -33.53 -23.56
C ARG A 100 -25.99 -32.15 -22.91
N ALA A 101 -27.11 -31.48 -23.16
CA ALA A 101 -27.50 -30.22 -22.56
C ALA A 101 -28.30 -30.44 -21.27
N SER A 102 -28.31 -29.38 -20.47
CA SER A 102 -29.37 -28.94 -19.55
C SER A 102 -29.63 -29.72 -18.26
N SER A 103 -29.39 -29.02 -17.16
CA SER A 103 -30.39 -28.93 -16.07
C SER A 103 -30.15 -27.67 -15.23
N THR A 104 -31.07 -26.71 -15.42
CA THR A 104 -31.45 -25.68 -14.46
C THR A 104 -31.84 -26.33 -13.14
N HIS A 105 -31.36 -25.82 -12.00
CA HIS A 105 -31.97 -26.10 -10.69
C HIS A 105 -32.16 -24.81 -9.89
N ALA A 106 -33.39 -24.68 -9.42
CA ALA A 106 -34.01 -23.52 -8.84
C ALA A 106 -33.80 -23.44 -7.33
N PHE A 107 -33.94 -22.21 -6.84
CA PHE A 107 -34.25 -21.81 -5.47
C PHE A 107 -35.18 -22.76 -4.72
N LYS A 108 -34.84 -23.05 -3.45
CA LYS A 108 -35.82 -23.30 -2.39
C LYS A 108 -35.44 -22.52 -1.12
N SER A 109 -36.43 -21.77 -0.65
CA SER A 109 -36.55 -21.07 0.62
C SER A 109 -37.43 -21.88 1.56
N ALA A 110 -37.10 -21.90 2.85
CA ALA A 110 -37.99 -21.99 4.03
C ALA A 110 -37.09 -21.78 5.28
N ALA A 111 -37.20 -20.71 6.07
CA ALA A 111 -38.20 -20.46 7.14
C ALA A 111 -38.22 -21.60 8.19
N SER A 112 -38.20 -21.42 9.51
CA SER A 112 -38.31 -20.27 10.43
C SER A 112 -38.28 -20.85 11.85
N TYR A 113 -37.65 -20.19 12.83
CA TYR A 113 -38.02 -20.33 14.25
C TYR A 113 -37.78 -19.00 14.97
N ALA A 114 -38.87 -18.31 15.28
CA ALA A 114 -38.99 -17.36 16.38
C ALA A 114 -39.35 -18.17 17.65
N GLY A 115 -39.10 -17.81 18.90
CA GLY A 115 -38.44 -16.69 19.56
C GLY A 115 -38.64 -16.93 21.05
N SER A 116 -37.73 -16.49 21.92
CA SER A 116 -37.99 -16.34 23.36
C SER A 116 -36.89 -15.51 24.03
N SER A 117 -37.33 -14.53 24.79
CA SER A 117 -36.65 -13.50 25.58
C SER A 117 -35.71 -14.00 26.69
N GLY A 118 -34.72 -13.16 27.05
CA GLY A 118 -34.12 -13.13 28.40
C GLY A 118 -32.59 -13.05 28.48
N GLN A 119 -32.06 -11.87 28.82
CA GLN A 119 -30.68 -11.54 29.28
C GLN A 119 -30.26 -12.32 30.56
N PRO A 120 -29.00 -12.25 31.09
CA PRO A 120 -27.73 -11.73 30.55
C PRO A 120 -26.52 -12.71 30.68
N TYR A 121 -25.38 -12.24 30.16
CA TYR A 121 -24.02 -12.76 30.18
C TYR A 121 -23.57 -13.58 31.41
N SER A 122 -22.90 -14.71 31.13
CA SER A 122 -22.03 -15.42 32.06
C SER A 122 -20.76 -15.86 31.32
N SER A 123 -19.62 -15.46 31.88
CA SER A 123 -18.26 -15.82 31.47
C SER A 123 -18.03 -17.33 31.58
N GLY A 124 -17.73 -17.98 30.45
CA GLY A 124 -17.34 -19.38 30.39
C GLY A 124 -16.17 -19.58 29.45
N SER A 125 -14.99 -19.76 30.01
CA SER A 125 -13.80 -20.27 29.33
C SER A 125 -14.07 -21.69 28.81
N SER A 126 -14.11 -21.88 27.49
CA SER A 126 -14.07 -23.21 26.87
C SER A 126 -12.70 -23.44 26.25
N SER A 127 -11.86 -24.13 27.03
CA SER A 127 -10.67 -24.82 26.59
C SER A 127 -11.05 -25.99 25.69
N ASP A 128 -10.83 -25.87 24.39
CA ASP A 128 -10.79 -27.01 23.47
C ASP A 128 -9.70 -26.76 22.43
N ASP A 129 -8.48 -27.17 22.75
CA ASP A 129 -7.45 -27.45 21.75
C ASP A 129 -6.34 -28.32 22.34
N ARG A 130 -6.60 -29.63 22.43
CA ARG A 130 -5.56 -30.66 22.58
C ARG A 130 -5.97 -31.94 21.84
N SER A 131 -5.42 -32.13 20.64
CA SER A 131 -4.76 -33.38 20.23
C SER A 131 -4.39 -33.33 18.74
N GLY A 132 -3.23 -32.74 18.44
CA GLY A 132 -2.54 -32.90 17.16
C GLY A 132 -1.14 -33.42 17.45
N SER A 133 -0.91 -34.69 17.10
CA SER A 133 0.33 -35.44 17.26
C SER A 133 1.59 -34.64 16.88
N SER A 134 2.58 -34.64 17.77
CA SER A 134 3.91 -34.12 17.55
C SER A 134 4.71 -35.05 16.61
N SER A 135 4.67 -34.78 15.31
CA SER A 135 5.71 -35.22 14.38
C SER A 135 6.69 -34.07 14.16
N SER A 136 7.94 -34.27 14.57
CA SER A 136 9.07 -33.38 14.31
C SER A 136 9.31 -33.18 12.81
N SER A 137 8.86 -32.06 12.24
CA SER A 137 9.21 -31.59 10.89
C SER A 137 10.03 -30.30 10.95
N SER A 138 11.20 -30.36 11.59
CA SER A 138 12.13 -29.22 11.63
C SER A 138 12.77 -29.01 10.25
N GLY A 139 12.22 -28.08 9.47
CA GLY A 139 12.90 -27.47 8.31
C GLY A 139 12.06 -27.14 7.06
N ARG A 140 10.77 -27.51 6.97
CA ARG A 140 9.93 -27.30 5.76
C ARG A 140 8.71 -26.37 5.92
N ASP A 141 8.55 -25.73 7.08
CA ASP A 141 7.27 -25.11 7.44
C ASP A 141 7.09 -23.67 6.93
N THR A 142 8.13 -23.03 6.40
CA THR A 142 8.05 -21.64 5.93
C THR A 142 7.95 -21.52 4.42
N PRO A 143 7.34 -20.43 3.90
CA PRO A 143 7.25 -20.21 2.47
C PRO A 143 8.62 -20.22 1.77
N LYS A 144 9.65 -19.58 2.37
CA LYS A 144 11.01 -19.59 1.81
C LYS A 144 11.59 -21.01 1.69
N ALA A 145 11.42 -21.84 2.72
CA ALA A 145 11.89 -23.24 2.70
C ALA A 145 11.17 -24.09 1.63
N GLN A 146 9.94 -23.71 1.28
CA GLN A 146 9.18 -24.30 0.19
C GLN A 146 9.48 -23.64 -1.17
N GLY A 147 10.36 -22.63 -1.24
CA GLY A 147 10.73 -21.95 -2.48
C GLY A 147 9.71 -20.92 -2.98
N PHE A 148 8.78 -20.50 -2.12
CA PHE A 148 7.88 -19.37 -2.39
C PHE A 148 8.58 -18.05 -2.10
N ARG A 149 8.22 -17.01 -2.86
CA ARG A 149 8.66 -15.62 -2.66
C ARG A 149 7.50 -14.64 -2.85
N MET A 150 7.59 -13.47 -2.24
CA MET A 150 6.72 -12.34 -2.57
C MET A 150 7.06 -11.86 -3.98
N PRO A 151 6.06 -11.74 -4.89
CA PRO A 151 6.29 -11.17 -6.20
C PRO A 151 6.45 -9.66 -6.17
N GLY A 152 7.13 -9.13 -7.18
CA GLY A 152 7.06 -7.69 -7.47
C GLY A 152 5.63 -7.36 -7.89
N GLU A 153 5.11 -6.21 -7.48
CA GLU A 153 3.72 -5.82 -7.77
C GLU A 153 3.44 -5.66 -9.28
N TRP A 154 4.47 -5.50 -10.11
CA TRP A 154 4.31 -5.46 -11.57
C TRP A 154 4.16 -6.83 -12.23
N GLU A 155 4.36 -7.95 -11.50
CA GLU A 155 4.17 -9.29 -12.04
C GLU A 155 2.68 -9.55 -12.37
N PRO A 156 2.34 -10.43 -13.34
CA PRO A 156 0.95 -10.55 -13.79
C PRO A 156 -0.05 -10.94 -12.69
N HIS A 157 -1.23 -10.34 -12.71
CA HIS A 157 -2.31 -10.57 -11.74
C HIS A 157 -3.46 -11.40 -12.31
N ALA A 158 -4.12 -12.16 -11.43
CA ALA A 158 -5.46 -12.69 -11.67
C ALA A 158 -6.55 -11.63 -11.38
N GLY A 159 -6.29 -10.70 -10.46
CA GLY A 159 -7.17 -9.59 -10.12
C GLY A 159 -6.80 -8.92 -8.80
N THR A 160 -7.67 -8.02 -8.33
CA THR A 160 -7.49 -7.19 -7.14
C THR A 160 -8.63 -7.40 -6.14
N TRP A 161 -8.33 -7.52 -4.86
CA TRP A 161 -9.31 -7.34 -3.79
C TRP A 161 -9.36 -5.89 -3.33
N MET A 162 -10.58 -5.39 -3.11
CA MET A 162 -10.86 -4.09 -2.52
C MET A 162 -12.05 -4.23 -1.56
N ALA A 163 -12.22 -3.31 -0.61
CA ALA A 163 -13.37 -3.29 0.30
C ALA A 163 -14.14 -1.98 0.21
N PHE A 164 -15.46 -2.05 0.38
CA PHE A 164 -16.37 -0.92 0.20
C PHE A 164 -16.67 -0.21 1.53
N PRO A 165 -16.50 1.12 1.63
CA PRO A 165 -16.54 1.83 2.91
C PRO A 165 -17.98 1.97 3.43
N HIS A 166 -18.16 1.77 4.73
CA HIS A 166 -19.47 1.78 5.38
C HIS A 166 -19.50 2.41 6.78
N ASP A 167 -18.40 2.41 7.53
CA ASP A 167 -18.40 2.85 8.92
C ASP A 167 -18.45 4.39 9.05
N PRO A 168 -19.51 4.97 9.65
CA PRO A 168 -19.64 6.42 9.80
C PRO A 168 -18.73 7.04 10.88
N HIS A 169 -18.11 6.22 11.75
CA HIS A 169 -17.12 6.68 12.72
C HIS A 169 -15.77 6.95 12.05
N LEU A 170 -15.41 6.11 11.07
CA LEU A 170 -14.18 6.24 10.28
C LEU A 170 -14.36 7.26 9.16
N TRP A 171 -15.49 7.20 8.45
CA TRP A 171 -15.70 7.99 7.24
C TRP A 171 -16.77 9.07 7.41
N ARG A 172 -16.42 10.32 7.06
CA ARG A 172 -17.34 11.46 7.17
C ARG A 172 -18.60 11.29 6.30
N ALA A 173 -19.67 12.00 6.67
CA ALA A 173 -20.93 12.03 5.94
C ALA A 173 -21.46 10.61 5.60
N ALA A 174 -21.42 9.72 6.60
CA ALA A 174 -21.85 8.31 6.48
C ALA A 174 -21.16 7.58 5.32
N ALA A 175 -19.85 7.77 5.19
CA ALA A 175 -18.99 7.21 4.15
C ALA A 175 -19.31 7.61 2.70
N ARG A 176 -20.32 8.45 2.42
CA ARG A 176 -20.77 8.73 1.05
C ARG A 176 -19.67 9.29 0.14
N PRO A 177 -18.85 10.28 0.56
CA PRO A 177 -17.77 10.78 -0.27
C PRO A 177 -16.70 9.72 -0.54
N ALA A 178 -16.33 8.94 0.48
CA ALA A 178 -15.37 7.85 0.36
C ALA A 178 -15.87 6.74 -0.57
N GLN A 179 -17.16 6.38 -0.49
CA GLN A 179 -17.79 5.42 -1.41
C GLN A 179 -17.67 5.86 -2.87
N GLN A 180 -17.83 7.16 -3.14
CA GLN A 180 -17.73 7.70 -4.51
C GLN A 180 -16.31 7.59 -5.05
N GLN A 181 -15.31 8.04 -4.29
CA GLN A 181 -13.91 8.01 -4.73
C GLN A 181 -13.32 6.60 -4.76
N LEU A 182 -13.60 5.77 -3.76
CA LEU A 182 -13.17 4.37 -3.78
C LEU A 182 -13.80 3.60 -4.95
N ALA A 183 -15.06 3.89 -5.31
CA ALA A 183 -15.66 3.35 -6.53
C ALA A 183 -15.00 3.89 -7.81
N ALA A 184 -14.49 5.12 -7.82
CA ALA A 184 -13.71 5.63 -8.95
C ALA A 184 -12.37 4.90 -9.10
N VAL A 185 -11.67 4.65 -7.99
CA VAL A 185 -10.45 3.81 -7.97
C VAL A 185 -10.75 2.41 -8.50
N ALA A 186 -11.79 1.74 -7.98
CA ALA A 186 -12.18 0.41 -8.44
C ALA A 186 -12.55 0.38 -9.93
N ARG A 187 -13.22 1.41 -10.47
CA ARG A 187 -13.48 1.54 -11.91
C ARG A 187 -12.21 1.77 -12.72
N ALA A 188 -11.20 2.44 -12.17
CA ALA A 188 -9.91 2.60 -12.83
C ALA A 188 -9.17 1.26 -12.92
N VAL A 189 -9.13 0.51 -11.81
CA VAL A 189 -8.53 -0.85 -11.77
C VAL A 189 -9.27 -1.81 -12.70
N ALA A 190 -10.60 -1.78 -12.72
CA ALA A 190 -11.44 -2.66 -13.55
C ALA A 190 -11.28 -2.48 -15.06
N GLN A 191 -10.59 -1.42 -15.52
CA GLN A 191 -10.19 -1.28 -16.92
C GLN A 191 -9.06 -2.24 -17.32
N PHE A 192 -8.39 -2.85 -16.34
CA PHE A 192 -7.13 -3.59 -16.51
C PHE A 192 -7.24 -5.03 -16.02
N GLU A 193 -7.91 -5.26 -14.89
CA GLU A 193 -8.05 -6.58 -14.28
C GLU A 193 -9.36 -6.72 -13.49
N GLN A 194 -9.69 -7.95 -13.09
CA GLN A 194 -10.87 -8.23 -12.28
C GLN A 194 -10.72 -7.59 -10.88
N VAL A 195 -11.76 -6.91 -10.41
CA VAL A 195 -11.88 -6.42 -9.03
C VAL A 195 -12.92 -7.24 -8.29
N TRP A 196 -12.55 -7.79 -7.14
CA TRP A 196 -13.48 -8.38 -6.17
C TRP A 196 -13.69 -7.39 -5.04
N MET A 197 -14.83 -6.70 -5.09
CA MET A 197 -15.22 -5.70 -4.12
C MET A 197 -15.94 -6.38 -2.96
N LEU A 198 -15.30 -6.40 -1.79
CA LEU A 198 -15.87 -6.89 -0.54
C LEU A 198 -16.87 -5.86 -0.01
N VAL A 199 -18.11 -6.31 0.21
CA VAL A 199 -19.23 -5.43 0.57
C VAL A 199 -19.91 -5.95 1.83
N ASP A 200 -19.92 -5.12 2.87
CA ASP A 200 -20.74 -5.39 4.05
C ASP A 200 -22.23 -5.38 3.67
N PRO A 201 -23.03 -6.36 4.14
CA PRO A 201 -24.46 -6.42 3.85
C PRO A 201 -25.22 -5.10 4.08
N LYS A 202 -24.79 -4.28 5.04
CA LYS A 202 -25.39 -2.97 5.38
C LYS A 202 -25.38 -1.97 4.21
N VAL A 203 -24.38 -2.04 3.33
CA VAL A 203 -24.18 -1.10 2.20
C VAL A 203 -24.30 -1.78 0.83
N ARG A 204 -24.96 -2.93 0.79
CA ARG A 204 -25.12 -3.72 -0.44
C ARG A 204 -25.86 -2.94 -1.54
N ALA A 205 -26.89 -2.17 -1.18
CA ALA A 205 -27.67 -1.40 -2.15
C ALA A 205 -26.81 -0.30 -2.78
N GLU A 206 -26.02 0.38 -1.96
CA GLU A 206 -25.06 1.41 -2.35
C GLU A 206 -24.00 0.87 -3.30
N ALA A 207 -23.36 -0.24 -2.95
CA ALA A 207 -22.35 -0.86 -3.80
C ALA A 207 -22.97 -1.31 -5.15
N ARG A 208 -24.16 -1.92 -5.13
CA ARG A 208 -24.88 -2.28 -6.36
C ARG A 208 -25.21 -1.08 -7.24
N ALA A 209 -25.56 0.05 -6.64
CA ALA A 209 -25.80 1.29 -7.38
C ALA A 209 -24.50 1.84 -7.96
N ALA A 210 -23.42 1.88 -7.18
CA ALA A 210 -22.11 2.39 -7.59
C ALA A 210 -21.52 1.61 -8.78
N PHE A 211 -21.68 0.29 -8.80
CA PHE A 211 -21.09 -0.57 -9.84
C PHE A 211 -22.10 -1.04 -10.90
N ARG A 212 -23.28 -0.42 -10.98
CA ARG A 212 -24.27 -0.76 -12.02
C ARG A 212 -23.68 -0.52 -13.42
N GLY A 213 -23.62 -1.58 -14.22
CA GLY A 213 -23.11 -1.53 -15.59
C GLY A 213 -21.57 -1.44 -15.71
N VAL A 214 -20.84 -1.57 -14.60
CA VAL A 214 -19.37 -1.61 -14.61
C VAL A 214 -18.92 -3.05 -14.84
N SER A 215 -18.27 -3.32 -15.96
CA SER A 215 -17.59 -4.60 -16.20
C SER A 215 -16.33 -4.73 -15.35
N GLY A 216 -15.94 -5.94 -14.98
CA GLY A 216 -14.70 -6.19 -14.24
C GLY A 216 -14.78 -5.88 -12.74
N VAL A 217 -15.97 -5.61 -12.19
CA VAL A 217 -16.19 -5.52 -10.73
C VAL A 217 -17.21 -6.55 -10.29
N GLU A 218 -16.79 -7.48 -9.44
CA GLU A 218 -17.64 -8.47 -8.80
C GLU A 218 -17.89 -8.07 -7.34
N LEU A 219 -19.16 -8.03 -6.91
CA LEU A 219 -19.49 -7.75 -5.52
C LEU A 219 -19.51 -9.03 -4.70
N VAL A 220 -18.65 -9.11 -3.71
CA VAL A 220 -18.49 -10.25 -2.82
C VAL A 220 -18.98 -9.87 -1.44
N GLU A 221 -20.00 -10.56 -0.94
CA GLU A 221 -20.49 -10.31 0.42
C GLU A 221 -19.45 -10.74 1.46
N ALA A 222 -19.02 -9.79 2.28
CA ALA A 222 -18.08 -9.99 3.39
C ALA A 222 -18.24 -8.87 4.40
N ARG A 223 -18.26 -9.20 5.70
CA ARG A 223 -18.22 -8.19 6.77
C ARG A 223 -16.77 -7.76 6.98
N THR A 224 -16.54 -6.46 7.08
CA THR A 224 -15.24 -5.84 7.38
C THR A 224 -15.45 -4.72 8.41
N ASN A 225 -14.44 -4.40 9.19
CA ASN A 225 -14.43 -3.20 10.04
C ASN A 225 -14.10 -1.97 9.18
N ASP A 226 -13.11 -2.07 8.28
CA ASP A 226 -12.72 -0.98 7.38
C ASP A 226 -12.27 -1.49 5.99
N VAL A 227 -11.65 -0.62 5.17
CA VAL A 227 -11.39 -0.86 3.74
C VAL A 227 -9.94 -1.14 3.36
N TRP A 228 -9.00 -1.11 4.30
CA TRP A 228 -7.55 -1.19 4.05
C TRP A 228 -7.08 -2.61 3.68
N THR A 229 -7.60 -3.15 2.57
CA THR A 229 -7.33 -4.52 2.11
C THR A 229 -5.85 -4.82 1.91
N ARG A 230 -5.02 -3.81 1.64
CA ARG A 230 -3.56 -3.93 1.58
C ARG A 230 -3.00 -4.48 2.89
N ASP A 231 -3.55 -4.03 4.00
CA ASP A 231 -2.94 -4.16 5.31
C ASP A 231 -3.44 -5.39 6.06
N TRP A 232 -4.74 -5.63 6.03
CA TRP A 232 -5.34 -6.82 6.65
C TRP A 232 -5.54 -7.99 5.68
N GLY A 233 -5.39 -7.76 4.37
CA GLY A 233 -5.45 -8.81 3.36
C GLY A 233 -4.24 -9.76 3.42
N PRO A 234 -4.31 -10.91 2.71
CA PRO A 234 -3.18 -11.81 2.63
C PRO A 234 -2.09 -11.24 1.70
N THR A 235 -0.83 -11.36 2.10
CA THR A 235 0.31 -11.19 1.19
C THR A 235 0.46 -12.46 0.37
N CYS A 236 0.17 -12.38 -0.93
CA CYS A 236 0.30 -13.52 -1.83
C CYS A 236 1.76 -13.80 -2.19
N LEU A 237 2.09 -15.08 -2.33
CA LEU A 237 3.43 -15.58 -2.63
C LEU A 237 3.38 -16.45 -3.89
N VAL A 238 4.48 -16.52 -4.63
CA VAL A 238 4.58 -17.30 -5.86
C VAL A 238 5.79 -18.22 -5.85
N ARG A 239 5.66 -19.34 -6.57
CA ARG A 239 6.75 -20.24 -6.89
C ARG A 239 6.60 -20.76 -8.31
N ASP A 240 7.64 -20.61 -9.12
CA ASP A 240 7.69 -21.18 -10.47
C ASP A 240 8.32 -22.57 -10.40
N VAL A 241 7.59 -23.63 -10.75
CA VAL A 241 8.07 -25.02 -10.74
C VAL A 241 8.07 -25.63 -12.14
N PRO A 242 8.97 -26.58 -12.46
CA PRO A 242 8.92 -27.28 -13.74
C PRO A 242 7.64 -28.12 -13.90
N VAL A 243 7.09 -28.17 -15.12
CA VAL A 243 5.96 -29.06 -15.46
C VAL A 243 6.49 -30.50 -15.61
N GLY A 244 5.85 -31.47 -14.94
CA GLY A 244 6.20 -32.90 -15.03
C GLY A 244 7.08 -33.45 -13.90
N SER A 245 7.54 -32.61 -12.96
CA SER A 245 8.28 -33.08 -11.78
C SER A 245 7.30 -33.54 -10.69
N SER A 246 6.92 -34.81 -10.69
CA SER A 246 6.53 -35.47 -9.43
C SER A 246 7.78 -35.54 -8.55
N SER A 247 7.64 -35.17 -7.28
CA SER A 247 8.72 -35.13 -6.27
C SER A 247 9.55 -36.42 -6.25
N GLY A 248 10.74 -36.40 -6.84
CA GLY A 248 11.69 -37.51 -6.76
C GLY A 248 12.61 -37.57 -7.98
N GLY A 249 13.78 -36.93 -7.90
CA GLY A 249 14.85 -37.09 -8.90
C GLY A 249 15.64 -35.81 -9.11
N GLY A 250 16.78 -35.71 -8.42
CA GLY A 250 17.76 -34.66 -8.66
C GLY A 250 18.39 -34.84 -10.04
N GLY A 251 17.96 -34.03 -10.99
CA GLY A 251 18.57 -33.91 -12.31
C GLY A 251 18.66 -32.44 -12.66
N SER A 252 19.89 -31.91 -12.69
CA SER A 252 20.17 -30.60 -13.27
C SER A 252 19.94 -30.68 -14.77
N SER A 253 18.82 -30.15 -15.26
CA SER A 253 18.64 -29.87 -16.68
C SER A 253 18.46 -28.37 -16.86
N SER A 254 19.53 -27.71 -17.27
CA SER A 254 19.50 -26.42 -17.94
C SER A 254 18.81 -26.58 -19.30
N GLY A 255 17.49 -26.48 -19.32
CA GLY A 255 16.68 -26.57 -20.54
C GLY A 255 15.37 -25.84 -20.34
N GLY A 256 14.93 -25.11 -21.37
CA GLY A 256 13.67 -24.36 -21.43
C GLY A 256 12.43 -25.25 -21.37
N GLY A 257 12.27 -26.00 -20.27
CA GLY A 257 11.08 -26.76 -19.95
C GLY A 257 9.95 -25.81 -19.55
N ARG A 258 8.73 -26.19 -19.93
CA ARG A 258 7.51 -25.48 -19.53
C ARG A 258 7.45 -25.40 -18.00
N ARG A 259 7.21 -24.22 -17.44
CA ARG A 259 7.04 -24.00 -16.00
C ARG A 259 5.58 -23.69 -15.69
N ARG A 260 5.14 -24.08 -14.50
CA ARG A 260 3.89 -23.59 -13.92
C ARG A 260 4.20 -22.66 -12.74
N ARG A 261 3.39 -21.63 -12.57
CA ARG A 261 3.38 -20.80 -11.38
C ARG A 261 2.32 -21.29 -10.41
N GLU A 262 2.76 -21.57 -9.20
CA GLU A 262 1.90 -21.83 -8.06
C GLU A 262 1.77 -20.56 -7.21
N VAL A 263 0.57 -20.29 -6.72
CA VAL A 263 0.28 -19.15 -5.85
C VAL A 263 -0.09 -19.67 -4.47
N GLY A 264 0.51 -19.07 -3.45
CA GLY A 264 0.19 -19.24 -2.04
C GLY A 264 -0.18 -17.91 -1.39
N ALA A 265 -0.56 -17.95 -0.13
CA ALA A 265 -0.97 -16.77 0.63
C ALA A 265 -0.45 -16.83 2.07
N LEU A 266 0.13 -15.74 2.55
CA LEU A 266 0.54 -15.54 3.93
C LEU A 266 -0.36 -14.49 4.57
N HIS A 267 -0.98 -14.83 5.70
CA HIS A 267 -1.72 -13.87 6.52
C HIS A 267 -0.91 -13.50 7.77
N PHE A 268 -0.53 -12.23 7.88
CA PHE A 268 0.12 -11.67 9.08
C PHE A 268 -0.88 -11.47 10.23
N ASP A 269 -0.41 -11.30 11.46
CA ASP A 269 -1.33 -11.04 12.57
C ASP A 269 -1.70 -9.56 12.65
N TYR A 270 -2.75 -9.17 11.92
CA TYR A 270 -3.24 -7.79 11.90
C TYR A 270 -3.77 -7.35 13.27
N ASN A 271 -3.25 -6.22 13.77
CA ASN A 271 -3.58 -5.64 15.08
C ASN A 271 -4.10 -4.19 15.00
N CYS A 272 -4.64 -3.81 13.85
CA CYS A 272 -5.07 -2.45 13.55
C CYS A 272 -3.99 -1.40 13.82
N TYR A 273 -2.88 -1.53 13.10
CA TYR A 273 -1.81 -0.56 13.16
C TYR A 273 -1.23 -0.35 14.57
N GLY A 274 -1.27 -1.38 15.43
CA GLY A 274 -0.77 -1.30 16.80
C GLY A 274 -1.73 -0.61 17.77
N SER A 275 -3.01 -0.48 17.40
CA SER A 275 -4.07 0.17 18.20
C SER A 275 -4.06 -0.20 19.70
N PRO A 276 -3.85 -1.47 20.13
CA PRO A 276 -3.78 -1.79 21.57
C PRO A 276 -2.76 -1.00 22.40
N LEU A 277 -1.73 -0.46 21.76
CA LEU A 277 -0.61 0.21 22.40
C LEU A 277 -0.51 1.70 22.02
N LYS A 278 -1.44 2.19 21.20
CA LYS A 278 -1.51 3.61 20.82
C LYS A 278 -2.33 4.39 21.84
N GLU A 279 -1.96 5.63 22.09
CA GLU A 279 -2.76 6.55 22.90
C GLU A 279 -4.14 6.80 22.27
N HIS A 280 -4.18 6.80 20.93
CA HIS A 280 -5.39 6.95 20.12
C HIS A 280 -5.56 5.74 19.19
N PRO A 281 -6.24 4.65 19.62
CA PRO A 281 -6.48 3.48 18.78
C PRO A 281 -7.36 3.85 17.58
N LEU A 282 -7.07 3.36 16.38
CA LEU A 282 -7.86 3.72 15.19
C LEU A 282 -9.31 3.21 15.28
N MET A 283 -9.48 1.96 15.69
CA MET A 283 -10.78 1.34 15.92
C MET A 283 -10.73 0.39 17.13
N PRO A 284 -11.85 0.20 17.83
CA PRO A 284 -11.91 -0.63 19.03
C PRO A 284 -11.86 -2.14 18.73
N ASP A 285 -12.23 -2.54 17.50
CA ASP A 285 -12.24 -3.92 17.04
C ASP A 285 -11.86 -3.99 15.56
N TRP A 286 -11.04 -4.99 15.20
CA TRP A 286 -10.61 -5.32 13.85
C TRP A 286 -10.79 -6.82 13.54
N SER A 287 -11.64 -7.49 14.32
CA SER A 287 -11.86 -8.94 14.21
C SER A 287 -12.44 -9.35 12.85
N LEU A 288 -13.28 -8.50 12.23
CA LEU A 288 -13.89 -8.76 10.93
C LEU A 288 -12.89 -8.57 9.80
N ASP A 289 -12.02 -7.55 9.87
CA ASP A 289 -10.93 -7.37 8.90
C ASP A 289 -9.99 -8.58 8.90
N ARG A 290 -9.56 -9.00 10.10
CA ARG A 290 -8.73 -10.20 10.27
C ARG A 290 -9.46 -11.46 9.77
N ALA A 291 -10.75 -11.61 10.02
CA ALA A 291 -11.50 -12.77 9.54
C ALA A 291 -11.65 -12.76 8.00
N ALA A 292 -11.93 -11.60 7.42
CA ALA A 292 -12.06 -11.41 5.98
C ALA A 292 -10.75 -11.71 5.24
N GLY A 293 -9.64 -11.12 5.69
CA GLY A 293 -8.31 -11.35 5.13
C GLY A 293 -7.91 -12.84 5.13
N ARG A 294 -8.20 -13.54 6.23
CA ARG A 294 -7.94 -15.00 6.37
C ARG A 294 -8.79 -15.85 5.43
N ALA A 295 -9.96 -15.37 5.03
CA ALA A 295 -10.90 -16.12 4.19
C ALA A 295 -10.65 -15.90 2.69
N LEU A 296 -9.99 -14.81 2.29
CA LEU A 296 -9.76 -14.45 0.88
C LEU A 296 -9.12 -15.56 0.04
N PRO A 297 -8.05 -16.25 0.48
CA PRO A 297 -7.44 -17.33 -0.31
C PRO A 297 -8.41 -18.45 -0.67
N ALA A 298 -9.29 -18.83 0.26
CA ALA A 298 -10.24 -19.92 0.05
C ALA A 298 -11.36 -19.59 -0.96
N ARG A 299 -11.52 -18.31 -1.32
CA ARG A 299 -12.47 -17.87 -2.35
C ARG A 299 -11.94 -18.08 -3.76
N HIS A 300 -10.64 -18.33 -3.91
CA HIS A 300 -9.96 -18.48 -5.20
C HIS A 300 -9.19 -19.80 -5.29
N PRO A 301 -9.85 -20.98 -5.08
CA PRO A 301 -9.16 -22.28 -5.01
C PRO A 301 -8.49 -22.68 -6.32
N ASP A 302 -8.91 -22.11 -7.45
CA ASP A 302 -8.31 -22.34 -8.76
C ASP A 302 -6.97 -21.59 -8.94
N VAL A 303 -6.71 -20.59 -8.11
CA VAL A 303 -5.49 -19.77 -8.14
C VAL A 303 -4.61 -20.07 -6.92
N VAL A 304 -5.17 -19.98 -5.72
CA VAL A 304 -4.46 -20.18 -4.46
C VAL A 304 -4.71 -21.58 -3.92
N ARG A 305 -3.64 -22.36 -3.82
CA ARG A 305 -3.71 -23.73 -3.32
C ARG A 305 -3.86 -23.75 -1.80
N ARG A 306 -4.79 -24.56 -1.29
CA ARG A 306 -5.11 -24.64 0.16
C ARG A 306 -3.90 -25.09 0.98
N GLU A 307 -3.07 -25.96 0.44
CA GLU A 307 -1.81 -26.42 1.05
C GLU A 307 -0.73 -25.32 1.14
N HIS A 308 -0.94 -24.18 0.47
CA HIS A 308 -0.02 -23.05 0.43
C HIS A 308 -0.66 -21.80 1.06
N VAL A 309 -1.45 -21.99 2.12
CA VAL A 309 -1.98 -20.92 2.94
C VAL A 309 -1.33 -20.97 4.31
N TRP A 310 -0.50 -19.97 4.61
CA TRP A 310 0.23 -19.85 5.86
C TRP A 310 -0.34 -18.76 6.75
N ARG A 311 -0.11 -18.92 8.05
CA ARG A 311 -0.29 -17.87 9.04
C ARG A 311 1.07 -17.53 9.60
N ALA A 312 1.38 -16.25 9.64
CA ALA A 312 2.55 -15.79 10.37
C ALA A 312 2.46 -16.25 11.84
N PRO A 313 3.59 -16.53 12.49
CA PRO A 313 3.61 -16.95 13.87
C PRO A 313 3.02 -15.84 14.77
N PRO A 314 2.31 -16.19 15.86
CA PRO A 314 1.69 -15.21 16.74
C PRO A 314 2.71 -14.17 17.25
N GLY A 315 2.39 -12.87 17.17
CA GLY A 315 3.27 -11.77 17.56
C GLY A 315 4.02 -11.11 16.40
N LEU A 316 4.04 -11.72 15.20
CA LEU A 316 4.44 -11.02 13.97
C LEU A 316 3.29 -10.14 13.47
N HIS A 317 3.15 -8.98 14.12
CA HIS A 317 2.24 -7.92 13.69
C HIS A 317 2.84 -7.14 12.54
N LEU A 318 2.25 -7.31 11.37
CA LEU A 318 2.67 -6.65 10.15
C LEU A 318 1.47 -6.45 9.23
N GLU A 319 1.52 -5.35 8.50
CA GLU A 319 0.57 -4.93 7.49
C GLU A 319 1.24 -4.99 6.10
N GLY A 320 0.49 -5.35 5.06
CA GLY A 320 1.05 -5.43 3.72
C GLY A 320 1.66 -4.12 3.21
N GLY A 321 1.13 -2.95 3.60
CA GLY A 321 1.68 -1.64 3.24
C GLY A 321 3.03 -1.32 3.90
N ALA A 322 3.41 -2.07 4.94
CA ALA A 322 4.68 -1.88 5.66
C ALA A 322 5.87 -2.58 4.99
N VAL A 323 5.65 -3.35 3.91
CA VAL A 323 6.71 -4.09 3.19
C VAL A 323 6.47 -4.15 1.69
N LEU A 324 7.52 -3.88 0.92
CA LEU A 324 7.52 -3.96 -0.54
C LEU A 324 8.54 -4.99 -1.00
N SER A 325 8.27 -5.65 -2.12
CA SER A 325 9.21 -6.59 -2.74
C SER A 325 9.60 -6.17 -4.15
N ASP A 326 10.87 -6.39 -4.50
CA ASP A 326 11.34 -6.27 -5.88
C ASP A 326 11.07 -7.53 -6.73
N GLY A 327 10.44 -8.56 -6.16
CA GLY A 327 10.20 -9.85 -6.81
C GLY A 327 11.43 -10.75 -6.98
N GLU A 328 12.63 -10.27 -6.64
CA GLU A 328 13.88 -10.98 -6.86
C GLU A 328 14.70 -11.21 -5.59
N GLY A 329 14.08 -11.02 -4.43
CA GLY A 329 14.64 -11.35 -3.11
C GLY A 329 15.01 -10.13 -2.28
N THR A 330 14.68 -8.92 -2.72
CA THR A 330 14.87 -7.69 -1.95
C THR A 330 13.54 -7.23 -1.39
N LEU A 331 13.53 -6.87 -0.11
CA LEU A 331 12.45 -6.16 0.54
C LEU A 331 12.85 -4.72 0.83
N LEU A 332 11.89 -3.82 0.83
CA LEU A 332 12.04 -2.43 1.28
C LEU A 332 11.01 -2.16 2.38
N VAL A 333 11.46 -1.59 3.49
CA VAL A 333 10.67 -1.31 4.70
C VAL A 333 11.10 0.00 5.34
N THR A 334 10.32 0.50 6.31
CA THR A 334 10.71 1.62 7.18
C THR A 334 11.06 1.14 8.59
N GLU A 335 12.10 1.74 9.17
CA GLU A 335 12.50 1.52 10.56
C GLU A 335 11.45 2.09 11.52
N GLU A 336 10.93 3.27 11.20
CA GLU A 336 9.88 3.96 11.95
C GLU A 336 8.65 3.06 12.20
N CYS A 337 8.21 2.31 11.18
CA CYS A 337 7.10 1.39 11.32
C CYS A 337 7.52 0.10 12.02
N LEU A 338 8.44 -0.67 11.43
CA LEU A 338 8.67 -2.05 11.89
C LEU A 338 9.41 -2.15 13.23
N LEU A 339 10.08 -1.08 13.67
CA LEU A 339 10.69 -1.00 15.00
C LEU A 339 9.81 -0.25 16.01
N HIS A 340 8.61 0.20 15.62
CA HIS A 340 7.70 0.81 16.58
C HIS A 340 7.36 -0.18 17.71
N PRO A 341 7.21 0.25 18.98
CA PRO A 341 6.87 -0.65 20.08
C PRO A 341 5.55 -1.41 19.91
N SER A 342 4.62 -0.89 19.11
CA SER A 342 3.33 -1.53 18.82
C SER A 342 3.34 -2.55 17.68
N ARG A 343 4.49 -2.72 17.02
CA ARG A 343 4.68 -3.53 15.81
C ARG A 343 5.46 -4.79 16.09
N ALA A 344 5.66 -5.59 15.03
CA ALA A 344 6.44 -6.82 15.00
C ALA A 344 7.47 -6.92 16.14
N LEU A 345 7.15 -7.79 17.10
CA LEU A 345 8.11 -8.33 18.04
C LEU A 345 8.31 -9.79 17.65
N PRO A 346 9.56 -10.26 17.51
CA PRO A 346 9.80 -11.67 17.27
C PRO A 346 9.06 -12.52 18.31
N PRO A 347 8.23 -13.51 17.92
CA PRO A 347 7.49 -14.32 18.88
C PRO A 347 8.43 -14.98 19.90
N PRO A 348 8.01 -15.22 21.15
CA PRO A 348 8.81 -16.00 22.11
C PRO A 348 9.26 -17.35 21.55
N ALA A 349 8.46 -17.99 20.69
CA ALA A 349 8.82 -19.25 20.04
C ALA A 349 9.88 -19.10 18.95
N TRP A 350 9.84 -17.99 18.18
CA TRP A 350 10.86 -17.67 17.20
C TRP A 350 12.17 -17.31 17.91
N ARG A 351 12.11 -16.47 18.94
CA ARG A 351 13.23 -16.18 19.86
C ARG A 351 13.84 -17.43 20.49
N ARG A 352 13.08 -18.50 20.72
CA ARG A 352 13.64 -19.77 21.22
C ARG A 352 14.40 -20.57 20.16
N ARG A 353 14.01 -20.47 18.88
CA ARG A 353 14.69 -21.12 17.74
C ARG A 353 15.86 -20.31 17.22
N HIS A 354 15.77 -18.99 17.36
CA HIS A 354 16.74 -17.98 16.98
C HIS A 354 16.97 -17.04 18.19
N PRO A 355 17.65 -17.52 19.25
CA PRO A 355 17.90 -16.72 20.46
C PRO A 355 18.60 -15.41 20.08
N HIS A 356 17.85 -14.31 20.20
CA HIS A 356 18.41 -13.00 19.98
C HIS A 356 19.14 -12.55 21.25
N PRO A 357 20.38 -12.06 21.15
CA PRO A 357 21.23 -11.78 22.30
C PRO A 357 20.66 -10.82 23.37
N LEU A 358 19.81 -9.89 22.96
CA LEU A 358 19.18 -8.90 23.84
C LEU A 358 18.04 -9.48 24.68
N ASP A 359 17.46 -10.60 24.28
CA ASP A 359 16.40 -11.25 25.08
C ASP A 359 16.97 -11.82 26.39
N SER A 360 18.24 -12.25 26.38
CA SER A 360 18.95 -12.68 27.59
C SER A 360 19.26 -11.51 28.52
N LEU A 361 19.65 -10.36 27.96
CA LEU A 361 19.90 -9.11 28.69
C LEU A 361 18.62 -8.53 29.31
N ALA A 362 17.50 -8.53 28.57
CA ALA A 362 16.21 -8.04 29.04
C ALA A 362 15.57 -8.93 30.12
N LEU A 363 15.89 -10.24 30.14
CA LEU A 363 15.37 -11.21 31.11
C LEU A 363 16.31 -11.46 32.31
N GLY A 364 17.45 -10.75 32.39
CA GLY A 364 18.44 -10.96 33.46
C GLY A 364 19.05 -12.37 33.50
N ARG A 365 19.02 -13.09 32.36
CA ARG A 365 19.60 -14.44 32.23
C ARG A 365 20.98 -14.33 31.56
N PRO A 366 21.98 -15.14 31.95
CA PRO A 366 23.25 -15.16 31.23
C PRO A 366 22.98 -15.47 29.75
N ALA A 367 23.52 -14.65 28.85
CA ALA A 367 23.42 -14.89 27.42
C ALA A 367 24.17 -16.18 27.06
N ASP A 368 23.52 -17.08 26.32
CA ASP A 368 24.19 -18.26 25.79
C ASP A 368 25.31 -17.83 24.80
N ALA A 369 26.41 -18.58 24.72
CA ALA A 369 27.62 -18.18 23.97
C ALA A 369 27.38 -17.71 22.51
N PRO A 370 26.45 -18.29 21.71
CA PRO A 370 26.15 -17.79 20.36
C PRO A 370 25.48 -16.40 20.36
N ALA A 371 24.64 -16.12 21.35
CA ALA A 371 23.99 -14.84 21.53
C ALA A 371 25.01 -13.77 21.92
N ALA A 372 25.89 -14.05 22.89
CA ALA A 372 26.96 -13.12 23.24
C ALA A 372 27.86 -12.77 22.03
N ALA A 373 28.15 -13.74 21.16
CA ALA A 373 28.95 -13.53 19.95
C ALA A 373 28.23 -12.66 18.90
N ALA A 374 26.91 -12.82 18.70
CA ALA A 374 26.16 -12.01 17.74
C ALA A 374 25.99 -10.55 18.20
N VAL A 375 25.73 -10.30 19.49
CA VAL A 375 25.73 -8.91 20.01
C VAL A 375 27.13 -8.32 19.99
N ALA A 376 28.17 -9.09 20.28
CA ALA A 376 29.54 -8.62 20.11
C ALA A 376 29.85 -8.29 18.65
N ALA A 377 29.33 -9.05 17.68
CA ALA A 377 29.49 -8.77 16.26
C ALA A 377 28.73 -7.50 15.82
N VAL A 378 27.49 -7.31 16.27
CA VAL A 378 26.72 -6.08 16.02
C VAL A 378 27.40 -4.88 16.69
N ALA A 379 27.81 -5.00 17.94
CA ALA A 379 28.54 -3.96 18.67
C ALA A 379 29.87 -3.63 18.00
N ALA A 380 30.63 -4.63 17.54
CA ALA A 380 31.87 -4.43 16.79
C ALA A 380 31.62 -3.76 15.44
N ALA A 381 30.56 -4.14 14.72
CA ALA A 381 30.18 -3.49 13.46
C ALA A 381 29.75 -2.04 13.66
N VAL A 382 28.96 -1.75 14.72
CA VAL A 382 28.58 -0.40 15.11
C VAL A 382 29.81 0.44 15.49
N ALA A 383 30.71 -0.10 16.31
CA ALA A 383 31.94 0.58 16.71
C ALA A 383 32.89 0.84 15.51
N ALA A 384 32.99 -0.12 14.57
CA ALA A 384 33.78 0.05 13.35
C ALA A 384 33.21 1.12 12.42
N ALA A 385 31.88 1.23 12.32
CA ALA A 385 31.21 2.30 11.59
C ALA A 385 31.46 3.68 12.23
N GLU A 386 31.58 3.76 13.56
CA GLU A 386 31.94 5.01 14.25
C GLU A 386 33.39 5.41 13.99
N ALA A 387 34.32 4.46 14.05
CA ALA A 387 35.74 4.70 13.78
C ALA A 387 36.01 5.21 12.35
N THR A 388 35.14 4.88 11.40
CA THR A 388 35.24 5.32 9.99
C THR A 388 34.52 6.63 9.69
N SER A 389 33.62 7.10 10.57
CA SER A 389 32.81 8.30 10.36
C SER A 389 33.50 9.65 10.63
N GLY A 390 34.79 9.66 11.03
CA GLY A 390 35.63 10.86 11.02
C GLY A 390 35.22 12.02 11.93
N GLY A 391 34.25 11.84 12.82
CA GLY A 391 33.82 12.85 13.79
C GLY A 391 34.74 12.92 15.01
N GLY A 392 35.66 13.88 15.04
CA GLY A 392 36.40 14.19 16.26
C GLY A 392 35.48 14.77 17.33
N GLY A 393 35.16 13.98 18.37
CA GLY A 393 34.45 14.47 19.54
C GLY A 393 34.00 13.37 20.50
N GLY A 394 34.81 13.10 21.53
CA GLY A 394 34.41 12.33 22.73
C GLY A 394 34.29 10.81 22.55
N ALA A 395 34.56 10.06 23.62
CA ALA A 395 34.17 8.65 23.68
C ALA A 395 32.64 8.55 23.49
N PRO A 396 32.13 7.56 22.74
CA PRO A 396 30.69 7.39 22.57
C PRO A 396 30.02 7.24 23.94
N ASP A 397 28.91 7.96 24.15
CA ASP A 397 28.04 7.78 25.31
C ASP A 397 27.63 6.29 25.37
N GLU A 398 28.00 5.57 26.44
CA GLU A 398 27.69 4.14 26.60
C GLU A 398 26.19 3.88 26.48
N ALA A 399 25.34 4.82 26.92
CA ALA A 399 23.90 4.70 26.77
C ALA A 399 23.44 4.86 25.30
N GLY A 400 24.12 5.72 24.53
CA GLY A 400 23.91 5.87 23.09
C GLY A 400 24.33 4.63 22.30
N LEU A 401 25.48 4.05 22.63
CA LEU A 401 25.95 2.81 22.03
C LEU A 401 24.99 1.65 22.33
N GLY A 402 24.53 1.53 23.58
CA GLY A 402 23.55 0.52 23.99
C GLY A 402 22.25 0.58 23.20
N ARG A 403 21.65 1.79 23.06
CA ARG A 403 20.43 1.99 22.25
C ARG A 403 20.64 1.65 20.78
N ARG A 404 21.81 1.97 20.21
CA ARG A 404 22.13 1.67 18.82
C ARG A 404 22.31 0.17 18.58
N VAL A 405 22.99 -0.52 19.49
CA VAL A 405 23.12 -1.99 19.46
C VAL A 405 21.74 -2.64 19.56
N GLU A 406 20.86 -2.14 20.43
CA GLU A 406 19.49 -2.65 20.58
C GLU A 406 18.68 -2.53 19.28
N ARG A 407 18.75 -1.36 18.66
CA ARG A 407 18.08 -1.07 17.41
C ARG A 407 18.55 -1.94 16.25
N GLU A 408 19.85 -2.02 16.00
CA GLU A 408 20.40 -2.79 14.87
C GLU A 408 20.18 -4.30 15.04
N SER A 409 20.24 -4.76 16.28
CA SER A 409 19.83 -6.10 16.68
C SER A 409 18.38 -6.41 16.34
N ARG A 410 17.44 -5.52 16.72
CA ARG A 410 16.02 -5.69 16.41
C ARG A 410 15.78 -5.68 14.90
N LYS A 411 16.47 -4.82 14.15
CA LYS A 411 16.45 -4.84 12.68
C LYS A 411 16.90 -6.16 12.10
N ALA A 412 17.98 -6.75 12.61
CA ALA A 412 18.46 -8.05 12.16
C ALA A 412 17.40 -9.14 12.39
N ALA A 413 16.83 -9.22 13.60
CA ALA A 413 15.81 -10.21 13.93
C ALA A 413 14.53 -10.08 13.07
N VAL A 414 14.01 -8.85 12.94
CA VAL A 414 12.85 -8.59 12.07
C VAL A 414 13.18 -8.89 10.62
N GLY A 415 14.37 -8.51 10.16
CA GLY A 415 14.84 -8.77 8.79
C GLY A 415 14.91 -10.26 8.46
N GLU A 416 15.44 -11.08 9.36
CA GLU A 416 15.48 -12.54 9.21
C GLU A 416 14.07 -13.14 9.10
N MET A 417 13.16 -12.70 9.96
CA MET A 417 11.75 -13.14 9.91
C MET A 417 11.09 -12.76 8.59
N LEU A 418 11.25 -11.51 8.14
CA LEU A 418 10.71 -11.07 6.85
C LEU A 418 11.26 -11.92 5.71
N CYS A 419 12.57 -12.15 5.68
CA CYS A 419 13.21 -13.01 4.68
C CYS A 419 12.64 -14.43 4.69
N GLU A 420 12.48 -15.04 5.86
CA GLU A 420 11.95 -16.41 6.03
C GLU A 420 10.49 -16.55 5.56
N TRP A 421 9.64 -15.57 5.88
CA TRP A 421 8.21 -15.63 5.61
C TRP A 421 7.80 -15.09 4.24
N LEU A 422 8.58 -14.16 3.68
CA LEU A 422 8.31 -13.56 2.36
C LEU A 422 9.23 -14.11 1.26
N GLY A 423 10.13 -15.05 1.56
CA GLY A 423 11.01 -15.66 0.56
C GLY A 423 12.02 -14.68 -0.03
N ALA A 424 12.54 -13.78 0.80
CA ALA A 424 13.54 -12.79 0.43
C ALA A 424 14.91 -13.12 1.03
N ASP A 425 15.94 -12.45 0.53
CA ASP A 425 17.33 -12.62 0.94
C ASP A 425 17.93 -11.34 1.55
N LYS A 426 17.35 -10.17 1.23
CA LYS A 426 17.84 -8.87 1.71
C LYS A 426 16.70 -7.95 2.09
N VAL A 427 16.87 -7.20 3.17
CA VAL A 427 15.97 -6.11 3.58
C VAL A 427 16.72 -4.78 3.53
N LEU A 428 16.13 -3.81 2.82
CA LEU A 428 16.56 -2.42 2.78
C LEU A 428 15.70 -1.62 3.76
N TRP A 429 16.34 -0.79 4.57
CA TRP A 429 15.70 -0.05 5.66
C TRP A 429 15.76 1.44 5.39
N LEU A 430 14.60 2.05 5.19
CA LEU A 430 14.45 3.51 5.20
C LEU A 430 14.27 3.98 6.64
N PRO A 431 14.94 5.05 7.08
CA PRO A 431 14.79 5.53 8.44
C PRO A 431 13.39 6.08 8.74
N HIS A 432 12.70 6.64 7.74
CA HIS A 432 11.49 7.42 7.97
C HIS A 432 10.32 7.06 7.04
N GLY A 433 9.12 7.14 7.61
CA GLY A 433 7.87 7.21 6.88
C GLY A 433 7.58 8.62 6.34
N MET A 434 6.33 8.83 5.93
CA MET A 434 5.86 10.12 5.42
C MET A 434 5.55 11.03 6.60
N ALA A 435 5.93 12.31 6.55
CA ALA A 435 5.56 13.24 7.60
C ALA A 435 4.02 13.33 7.74
N GLY A 436 3.52 13.21 8.98
CA GLY A 436 2.10 13.15 9.30
C GLY A 436 1.49 11.73 9.35
N ASP A 437 2.29 10.67 9.20
CA ASP A 437 1.86 9.27 9.27
C ASP A 437 2.32 8.54 10.55
N GLU A 438 2.86 9.29 11.52
CA GLU A 438 3.44 8.77 12.75
C GLU A 438 2.37 8.10 13.63
N GLU A 439 1.18 8.71 13.71
CA GLU A 439 0.03 8.21 14.49
C GLU A 439 -0.88 7.28 13.68
N GLY A 440 -0.85 7.38 12.35
CA GLY A 440 -1.67 6.57 11.43
C GLY A 440 -1.14 5.15 11.32
N THR A 441 -0.16 4.95 10.43
CA THR A 441 0.43 3.63 10.19
C THR A 441 1.77 3.41 10.90
N ASN A 442 2.29 4.44 11.57
CA ASN A 442 3.67 4.54 12.06
C ASN A 442 4.69 4.63 10.91
N GLY A 443 4.31 5.29 9.81
CA GLY A 443 5.20 5.55 8.69
C GLY A 443 5.39 4.36 7.76
N HIS A 444 4.32 3.85 7.16
CA HIS A 444 4.39 2.78 6.17
C HIS A 444 5.31 3.12 4.98
N VAL A 445 5.99 2.10 4.47
CA VAL A 445 6.92 2.26 3.35
C VAL A 445 6.19 2.57 2.04
N ASP A 446 4.98 2.07 1.84
CA ASP A 446 4.18 2.27 0.62
C ASP A 446 3.67 3.71 0.42
N ASN A 447 3.92 4.59 1.40
CA ASN A 447 3.64 6.01 1.28
C ASN A 447 4.90 6.84 0.95
N VAL A 448 6.09 6.27 1.13
CA VAL A 448 7.38 6.96 0.89
C VAL A 448 8.22 6.38 -0.23
N ALA A 449 8.13 5.08 -0.50
CA ALA A 449 8.84 4.45 -1.60
C ALA A 449 8.01 3.36 -2.30
N ALA A 450 8.39 3.03 -3.53
CA ALA A 450 7.84 1.90 -4.28
C ALA A 450 8.93 1.27 -5.14
N PHE A 451 8.85 -0.04 -5.41
CA PHE A 451 9.65 -0.62 -6.50
C PHE A 451 8.88 -0.47 -7.82
N ALA A 452 9.54 0.10 -8.84
CA ALA A 452 8.97 0.17 -10.18
C ALA A 452 9.39 -1.03 -11.07
N ALA A 453 10.55 -1.61 -10.75
CA ALA A 453 11.17 -2.76 -11.39
C ALA A 453 12.31 -3.26 -10.48
N PRO A 454 12.89 -4.45 -10.74
CA PRO A 454 14.05 -4.90 -9.99
C PRO A 454 15.19 -3.87 -10.02
N GLY A 455 15.70 -3.48 -8.85
CA GLY A 455 16.74 -2.46 -8.70
C GLY A 455 16.31 -1.00 -8.96
N MET A 456 15.03 -0.71 -9.20
CA MET A 456 14.51 0.65 -9.38
C MET A 456 13.52 1.04 -8.28
N VAL A 457 13.87 2.05 -7.49
CA VAL A 457 13.07 2.56 -6.37
C VAL A 457 12.53 3.94 -6.72
N LEU A 458 11.23 4.14 -6.57
CA LEU A 458 10.60 5.45 -6.55
C LEU A 458 10.64 5.97 -5.10
N LEU A 459 10.92 7.26 -4.91
CA LEU A 459 10.99 7.88 -3.59
C LEU A 459 10.17 9.17 -3.56
N ALA A 460 9.30 9.33 -2.57
CA ALA A 460 8.58 10.57 -2.30
C ALA A 460 9.59 11.69 -2.00
N TRP A 461 9.55 12.75 -2.81
CA TRP A 461 10.58 13.77 -2.82
C TRP A 461 9.98 15.16 -2.65
N CYS A 462 10.53 15.92 -1.70
CA CYS A 462 10.25 17.33 -1.51
C CYS A 462 11.58 18.10 -1.52
N ASP A 463 11.72 19.06 -2.43
CA ASP A 463 12.86 19.97 -2.54
C ASP A 463 12.47 21.42 -2.23
N SER A 464 11.37 21.61 -1.50
CA SER A 464 10.82 22.92 -1.12
C SER A 464 10.82 23.07 0.41
N PRO A 465 11.98 23.26 1.06
CA PRO A 465 12.09 23.37 2.51
C PRO A 465 11.35 24.60 3.08
N ASP A 466 11.03 25.57 2.25
CA ASP A 466 10.20 26.74 2.58
C ASP A 466 8.70 26.38 2.69
N GLN A 467 8.24 25.37 1.96
CA GLN A 467 6.84 24.92 1.96
C GLN A 467 6.61 23.71 2.87
N ASP A 468 7.59 22.80 2.93
CA ASP A 468 7.52 21.57 3.74
C ASP A 468 8.92 21.16 4.24
N PRO A 469 9.43 21.83 5.30
CA PRO A 469 10.75 21.54 5.85
C PRO A 469 10.86 20.12 6.41
N ASP A 470 9.78 19.61 7.01
CA ASP A 470 9.76 18.27 7.61
C ASP A 470 9.95 17.20 6.55
N GLN A 471 9.12 17.20 5.50
CA GLN A 471 9.23 16.20 4.44
C GLN A 471 10.53 16.34 3.64
N THR A 472 11.03 17.57 3.46
CA THR A 472 12.32 17.80 2.80
C THR A 472 13.46 17.10 3.55
N ARG A 473 13.47 17.19 4.88
CA ARG A 473 14.46 16.51 5.73
C ARG A 473 14.32 14.99 5.66
N LEU A 474 13.10 14.46 5.88
CA LEU A 474 12.86 13.01 5.88
C LEU A 474 13.20 12.37 4.52
N ALA A 475 12.85 13.02 3.41
CA ALA A 475 13.17 12.54 2.07
C ALA A 475 14.69 12.51 1.81
N ALA A 476 15.44 13.51 2.29
CA ALA A 476 16.90 13.54 2.16
C ALA A 476 17.57 12.41 2.97
N GLU A 477 17.11 12.14 4.18
CA GLU A 477 17.60 11.05 5.04
C GLU A 477 17.28 9.68 4.43
N ASN A 478 16.07 9.50 3.88
CA ASN A 478 15.69 8.29 3.15
C ASN A 478 16.54 8.09 1.87
N LEU A 479 16.82 9.16 1.11
CA LEU A 479 17.69 9.09 -0.06
C LEU A 479 19.12 8.69 0.33
N ALA A 480 19.66 9.26 1.42
CA ALA A 480 20.99 8.93 1.94
C ALA A 480 21.08 7.46 2.34
N ALA A 481 20.04 6.90 2.97
CA ALA A 481 19.97 5.49 3.35
C ALA A 481 20.03 4.54 2.14
N LEU A 482 19.56 4.97 0.96
CA LEU A 482 19.58 4.19 -0.29
C LEU A 482 20.85 4.37 -1.11
N ALA A 483 21.59 5.48 -0.94
CA ALA A 483 22.67 5.90 -1.84
C ALA A 483 23.75 4.82 -2.05
N ASP A 484 24.10 4.08 -1.00
CA ASP A 484 25.12 3.04 -1.03
C ASP A 484 24.61 1.60 -1.06
N GLN A 485 23.29 1.44 -1.22
CA GLN A 485 22.68 0.13 -1.21
C GLN A 485 22.71 -0.56 -2.59
N THR A 486 22.75 -1.88 -2.53
CA THR A 486 22.45 -2.78 -3.64
C THR A 486 21.22 -3.61 -3.31
N ASP A 487 20.57 -4.16 -4.32
CA ASP A 487 19.53 -5.16 -4.10
C ASP A 487 20.12 -6.56 -3.82
N ALA A 488 19.27 -7.56 -3.60
CA ALA A 488 19.66 -8.95 -3.34
C ALA A 488 20.43 -9.61 -4.50
N ARG A 489 20.35 -9.03 -5.70
CA ARG A 489 21.08 -9.49 -6.89
C ARG A 489 22.36 -8.69 -7.15
N GLY A 490 22.73 -7.82 -6.22
CA GLY A 490 23.95 -7.01 -6.30
C GLY A 490 23.84 -5.81 -7.24
N ARG A 491 22.66 -5.48 -7.76
CA ARG A 491 22.47 -4.31 -8.62
C ARG A 491 22.47 -3.06 -7.75
N LYS A 492 23.13 -2.00 -8.21
CA LYS A 492 23.02 -0.68 -7.60
C LYS A 492 21.61 -0.15 -7.80
N LEU A 493 21.02 0.42 -6.74
CA LEU A 493 19.66 0.97 -6.81
C LEU A 493 19.63 2.23 -7.68
N ARG A 494 18.70 2.27 -8.63
CA ARG A 494 18.30 3.50 -9.32
C ARG A 494 17.14 4.12 -8.56
N VAL A 495 17.40 5.22 -7.86
CA VAL A 495 16.38 5.98 -7.14
C VAL A 495 15.80 7.07 -8.06
N VAL A 496 14.47 7.09 -8.22
CA VAL A 496 13.74 8.09 -9.02
C VAL A 496 12.87 8.93 -8.07
N PRO A 497 13.14 10.23 -7.93
CA PRO A 497 12.31 11.09 -7.10
C PRO A 497 10.94 11.33 -7.75
N VAL A 498 9.88 11.22 -6.95
CA VAL A 498 8.50 11.56 -7.32
C VAL A 498 8.07 12.74 -6.45
N PRO A 499 7.64 13.87 -7.03
CA PRO A 499 7.36 15.09 -6.25
C PRO A 499 6.25 14.85 -5.23
N CYS A 500 6.35 15.47 -4.05
CA CYS A 500 5.25 15.48 -3.07
C CYS A 500 4.17 16.50 -3.46
N PRO A 501 2.93 16.33 -2.97
CA PRO A 501 1.87 17.32 -3.17
C PRO A 501 2.19 18.63 -2.45
N LEU A 502 2.21 19.74 -3.19
CA LEU A 502 2.40 21.08 -2.64
C LEU A 502 1.31 22.04 -3.15
N PRO A 503 0.83 22.99 -2.32
CA PRO A 503 1.15 23.16 -0.89
C PRO A 503 0.69 21.98 -0.03
N VAL A 504 1.27 21.83 1.17
CA VAL A 504 0.98 20.72 2.10
C VAL A 504 -0.52 20.62 2.35
N LEU A 505 -1.06 19.44 2.04
CA LEU A 505 -2.48 19.13 2.23
C LEU A 505 -2.81 19.08 3.73
N LYS A 506 -3.88 19.79 4.10
CA LYS A 506 -4.42 19.78 5.46
C LYS A 506 -5.90 19.45 5.45
N VAL A 507 -6.39 18.92 6.56
CA VAL A 507 -7.82 18.73 6.79
C VAL A 507 -8.48 20.10 6.94
N THR A 508 -9.51 20.37 6.16
CA THR A 508 -10.29 21.60 6.27
C THR A 508 -11.25 21.54 7.47
N ARG A 509 -11.77 22.70 7.90
CA ARG A 509 -12.80 22.75 8.95
C ARG A 509 -14.09 22.01 8.57
N GLU A 510 -14.43 22.01 7.29
CA GLU A 510 -15.59 21.28 6.77
C GLU A 510 -15.38 19.76 6.84
N GLU A 511 -14.20 19.29 6.43
CA GLU A 511 -13.87 17.85 6.38
C GLU A 511 -13.72 17.22 7.76
N ALA A 512 -13.14 17.94 8.72
CA ALA A 512 -13.10 17.51 10.12
C ALA A 512 -14.53 17.29 10.68
N GLY A 513 -15.53 17.88 10.03
CA GLY A 513 -16.94 17.73 10.37
C GLY A 513 -17.32 18.65 11.52
N GLY A 514 -17.97 19.76 11.18
CA GLY A 514 -18.66 20.63 12.14
C GLY A 514 -19.81 19.90 12.84
N ALA A 515 -19.50 19.08 13.83
CA ALA A 515 -20.35 18.73 14.97
C ALA A 515 -19.48 17.93 15.94
N ALA A 516 -19.11 18.54 17.06
CA ALA A 516 -18.46 17.85 18.19
C ALA A 516 -19.18 16.55 18.57
N ALA A 517 -20.48 16.43 18.29
CA ALA A 517 -21.29 15.23 18.49
C ALA A 517 -20.80 13.99 17.72
N VAL A 518 -20.30 14.11 16.48
CA VAL A 518 -19.82 12.92 15.72
C VAL A 518 -18.47 12.45 16.25
N ALA A 519 -17.58 13.39 16.58
CA ALA A 519 -16.31 13.08 17.23
C ALA A 519 -16.54 12.47 18.63
N ALA A 520 -17.48 13.01 19.41
CA ALA A 520 -17.88 12.46 20.70
C ALA A 520 -18.51 11.07 20.57
N ALA A 521 -19.33 10.82 19.54
CA ALA A 521 -19.92 9.51 19.29
C ALA A 521 -18.86 8.47 18.88
N ALA A 522 -17.89 8.84 18.05
CA ALA A 522 -16.76 7.97 17.69
C ALA A 522 -15.89 7.64 18.91
N ALA A 523 -15.53 8.66 19.71
CA ALA A 523 -14.77 8.47 20.95
C ALA A 523 -15.54 7.60 21.96
N ALA A 524 -16.84 7.84 22.14
CA ALA A 524 -17.69 7.02 23.02
C ALA A 524 -17.81 5.57 22.54
N ALA A 525 -17.69 5.34 21.23
CA ALA A 525 -17.64 4.01 20.63
C ALA A 525 -16.23 3.38 20.65
N GLY A 526 -15.21 4.09 21.17
CA GLY A 526 -13.83 3.58 21.29
C GLY A 526 -12.95 3.77 20.05
N TYR A 527 -13.35 4.63 19.11
CA TYR A 527 -12.53 5.01 17.95
C TYR A 527 -11.64 6.22 18.29
N GLY A 528 -10.44 6.26 17.72
CA GLY A 528 -9.45 7.33 17.90
C GLY A 528 -9.86 8.67 17.30
N GLY A 529 -10.98 8.70 16.59
CA GLY A 529 -11.56 9.89 15.98
C GLY A 529 -10.97 10.20 14.61
N ARG A 530 -11.62 11.11 13.90
CA ARG A 530 -11.14 11.62 12.61
C ARG A 530 -10.06 12.68 12.82
N MET A 531 -9.20 12.86 11.82
CA MET A 531 -8.18 13.89 11.83
C MET A 531 -8.79 15.29 12.07
N ALA A 532 -8.15 16.05 12.95
CA ALA A 532 -8.61 17.38 13.34
C ALA A 532 -8.42 18.40 12.22
N ALA A 533 -9.22 19.47 12.22
CA ALA A 533 -9.05 20.56 11.28
C ALA A 533 -7.64 21.19 11.41
N GLY A 534 -6.97 21.39 10.28
CA GLY A 534 -5.59 21.88 10.22
C GLY A 534 -4.52 20.79 10.36
N ALA A 535 -4.89 19.55 10.71
CA ALA A 535 -3.96 18.43 10.71
C ALA A 535 -3.39 18.21 9.30
N ARG A 536 -2.09 17.91 9.26
CA ARG A 536 -1.37 17.53 8.04
C ARG A 536 -1.90 16.18 7.54
N LEU A 537 -2.12 16.07 6.23
CA LEU A 537 -2.41 14.80 5.59
C LEU A 537 -1.11 14.19 5.04
N PRO A 538 -0.82 12.90 5.28
CA PRO A 538 0.38 12.22 4.76
C PRO A 538 0.17 11.86 3.28
N ALA A 539 0.00 12.86 2.44
CA ALA A 539 -0.33 12.71 1.03
C ALA A 539 0.90 12.39 0.18
N SER A 540 0.80 11.38 -0.67
CA SER A 540 1.88 10.95 -1.56
C SER A 540 1.36 10.34 -2.85
N TYR A 541 2.02 10.63 -3.97
CA TYR A 541 1.79 9.94 -5.24
C TYR A 541 2.48 8.57 -5.31
N ILE A 542 3.36 8.27 -4.34
CA ILE A 542 3.94 6.94 -4.20
C ILE A 542 2.87 5.90 -3.86
N ASN A 543 1.80 6.30 -3.18
CA ASN A 543 0.68 5.42 -2.84
C ASN A 543 -0.24 5.13 -4.05
N HIS A 544 0.37 4.84 -5.21
CA HIS A 544 -0.27 4.36 -6.43
C HIS A 544 -0.26 2.83 -6.46
N TYR A 545 -1.11 2.24 -7.31
CA TYR A 545 -1.21 0.79 -7.45
C TYR A 545 -0.84 0.36 -8.87
N ILE A 546 0.08 -0.60 -9.00
CA ILE A 546 0.45 -1.18 -10.30
C ILE A 546 -0.55 -2.30 -10.60
N VAL A 547 -1.22 -2.22 -11.76
CA VAL A 547 -2.17 -3.23 -12.26
C VAL A 547 -1.67 -3.80 -13.58
N ASN A 548 -2.30 -4.87 -14.07
CA ASN A 548 -2.02 -5.42 -15.39
C ASN A 548 -2.11 -4.34 -16.49
N GLY A 549 -0.97 -3.98 -17.09
CA GLY A 549 -0.93 -2.98 -18.17
C GLY A 549 -1.26 -1.54 -17.76
N GLY A 550 -1.37 -1.25 -16.46
CA GLY A 550 -1.74 0.08 -15.97
C GLY A 550 -1.11 0.46 -14.63
N VAL A 551 -1.25 1.73 -14.26
CA VAL A 551 -0.91 2.25 -12.92
C VAL A 551 -2.00 3.25 -12.52
N VAL A 552 -2.61 3.05 -11.35
CA VAL A 552 -3.66 3.93 -10.83
C VAL A 552 -3.06 4.85 -9.76
N VAL A 553 -3.07 6.16 -10.01
CA VAL A 553 -2.35 7.17 -9.23
C VAL A 553 -3.33 8.08 -8.49
N PRO A 554 -3.14 8.31 -7.18
CA PRO A 554 -3.98 9.25 -6.45
C PRO A 554 -3.73 10.69 -6.91
N LEU A 555 -4.79 11.47 -7.09
CA LEU A 555 -4.74 12.91 -7.38
C LEU A 555 -5.48 13.71 -6.30
N PHE A 556 -5.03 14.93 -6.07
CA PHE A 556 -5.55 15.78 -4.99
C PHE A 556 -6.27 17.03 -5.48
N GLY A 557 -6.05 17.43 -6.74
CA GLY A 557 -6.74 18.54 -7.39
C GLY A 557 -6.41 19.89 -6.77
N GLY A 558 -7.31 20.87 -6.95
CA GLY A 558 -7.22 22.17 -6.28
C GLY A 558 -5.87 22.88 -6.47
N GLU A 559 -5.22 23.22 -5.36
CA GLU A 559 -3.91 23.89 -5.33
C GLU A 559 -2.76 22.94 -5.69
N GLN A 560 -2.97 21.63 -5.57
CA GLN A 560 -1.99 20.58 -5.83
C GLN A 560 -1.90 20.19 -7.31
N ARG A 561 -2.72 20.79 -8.19
CA ARG A 561 -2.74 20.48 -9.64
C ARG A 561 -1.35 20.45 -10.30
N ARG A 562 -0.45 21.35 -9.90
CA ARG A 562 0.92 21.38 -10.44
C ARG A 562 1.72 20.15 -10.02
N SER A 563 1.60 19.74 -8.75
CA SER A 563 2.22 18.51 -8.26
C SER A 563 1.56 17.26 -8.87
N ASP A 564 0.24 17.28 -9.05
CA ASP A 564 -0.51 16.19 -9.71
C ASP A 564 0.05 15.94 -11.13
N ASP A 565 0.13 17.00 -11.94
CA ASP A 565 0.64 16.91 -13.31
C ASP A 565 2.11 16.46 -13.35
N ALA A 566 2.96 16.99 -12.45
CA ALA A 566 4.37 16.62 -12.37
C ALA A 566 4.57 15.16 -11.95
N ALA A 567 3.78 14.67 -10.99
CA ALA A 567 3.83 13.27 -10.57
C ALA A 567 3.37 12.33 -11.69
N LEU A 568 2.29 12.68 -12.40
CA LEU A 568 1.83 11.91 -13.56
C LEU A 568 2.87 11.87 -14.69
N GLU A 569 3.59 12.96 -14.95
CA GLU A 569 4.68 13.00 -15.93
C GLU A 569 5.80 12.01 -15.55
N VAL A 570 6.27 12.06 -14.30
CA VAL A 570 7.32 11.16 -13.79
C VAL A 570 6.87 9.70 -13.88
N LEU A 571 5.68 9.38 -13.37
CA LEU A 571 5.17 8.00 -13.37
C LEU A 571 4.92 7.49 -14.79
N THR A 572 4.46 8.34 -15.71
CA THR A 572 4.32 7.99 -17.13
C THR A 572 5.68 7.71 -17.77
N ALA A 573 6.71 8.49 -17.46
CA ALA A 573 8.05 8.25 -17.98
C ALA A 573 8.65 6.93 -17.44
N VAL A 574 8.40 6.59 -16.17
CA VAL A 574 8.85 5.35 -15.54
C VAL A 574 8.12 4.14 -16.13
N TYR A 575 6.78 4.17 -16.14
CA TYR A 575 5.96 3.00 -16.46
C TYR A 575 5.56 2.88 -17.93
N GLY A 576 5.56 3.97 -18.71
CA GLY A 576 5.05 4.05 -20.08
C GLY A 576 5.93 3.41 -21.17
N GLY A 577 6.99 2.67 -20.80
CA GLY A 577 7.77 1.85 -21.74
C GLY A 577 9.03 2.50 -22.32
N GLY A 578 9.32 3.77 -22.00
CA GLY A 578 10.55 4.46 -22.42
C GLY A 578 11.75 4.31 -21.45
N GLY A 579 11.53 3.68 -20.29
CA GLY A 579 12.39 3.82 -19.11
C GLY A 579 13.15 2.58 -18.65
N GLY A 580 13.52 1.63 -19.51
CA GLY A 580 14.48 0.56 -19.17
C GLY A 580 14.09 -0.39 -18.01
N GLY A 581 12.82 -0.40 -17.59
CA GLY A 581 12.27 -1.36 -16.63
C GLY A 581 12.00 -2.71 -17.30
N GLY A 582 13.07 -3.46 -17.58
CA GLY A 582 12.98 -4.82 -18.10
C GLY A 582 12.43 -5.76 -17.03
N GLY A 583 11.12 -5.97 -17.01
CA GLY A 583 10.46 -6.88 -16.08
C GLY A 583 9.05 -7.25 -16.54
N GLY A 584 8.97 -8.17 -17.50
CA GLY A 584 7.75 -8.92 -17.84
C GLY A 584 6.68 -8.15 -18.63
N GLY A 585 6.69 -8.31 -19.96
CA GLY A 585 5.51 -8.07 -20.80
C GLY A 585 5.55 -6.83 -21.71
N GLY A 586 6.58 -6.66 -22.54
CA GLY A 586 6.54 -6.06 -23.90
C GLY A 586 5.87 -4.71 -24.21
N GLY A 587 5.20 -4.04 -23.28
CA GLY A 587 4.44 -2.81 -23.51
C GLY A 587 4.46 -1.91 -22.28
N GLY A 588 4.48 -0.59 -22.51
CA GLY A 588 4.34 0.39 -21.44
C GLY A 588 2.99 0.27 -20.73
N ARG A 589 2.95 0.61 -19.44
CA ARG A 589 1.69 0.69 -18.67
C ARG A 589 1.04 2.05 -18.87
N ARG A 590 -0.29 2.05 -18.92
CA ARG A 590 -1.08 3.29 -18.96
C ARG A 590 -1.26 3.84 -17.55
N VAL A 591 -0.78 5.05 -17.31
CA VAL A 591 -0.97 5.77 -16.03
C VAL A 591 -2.35 6.44 -16.04
N VAL A 592 -3.13 6.23 -14.97
CA VAL A 592 -4.48 6.76 -14.79
C VAL A 592 -4.57 7.47 -13.44
N GLY A 593 -4.76 8.77 -13.45
CA GLY A 593 -5.01 9.55 -12.24
C GLY A 593 -6.46 9.45 -11.77
N VAL A 594 -6.68 9.38 -10.46
CA VAL A 594 -8.01 9.32 -9.82
C VAL A 594 -8.05 10.26 -8.62
N ASP A 595 -9.08 11.11 -8.54
CA ASP A 595 -9.31 11.95 -7.37
C ASP A 595 -9.56 11.06 -6.13
N SER A 596 -8.71 11.21 -5.12
CA SER A 596 -8.72 10.32 -3.95
C SER A 596 -8.53 11.03 -2.60
N ARG A 597 -8.79 12.34 -2.56
CA ARG A 597 -8.75 13.15 -1.33
C ARG A 597 -9.60 12.59 -0.18
N GLU A 598 -10.79 12.06 -0.47
CA GLU A 598 -11.66 11.43 0.54
C GLU A 598 -11.07 10.14 1.09
N VAL A 599 -10.34 9.37 0.27
CA VAL A 599 -9.61 8.19 0.75
C VAL A 599 -8.47 8.63 1.67
N LEU A 600 -7.73 9.68 1.27
CA LEU A 600 -6.66 10.30 2.07
C LEU A 600 -7.15 10.81 3.43
N LEU A 601 -8.35 11.36 3.51
CA LEU A 601 -8.97 11.76 4.79
C LEU A 601 -9.20 10.57 5.75
N GLY A 602 -9.22 9.34 5.24
CA GLY A 602 -9.27 8.12 6.03
C GLY A 602 -7.91 7.65 6.55
N GLY A 603 -6.79 8.23 6.08
CA GLY A 603 -5.44 7.92 6.55
C GLY A 603 -4.55 7.11 5.59
N GLY A 604 -4.99 6.88 4.35
CA GLY A 604 -4.21 6.16 3.33
C GLY A 604 -4.71 6.48 1.92
N ASN A 605 -4.24 5.76 0.89
CA ASN A 605 -4.70 6.05 -0.48
C ASN A 605 -4.81 4.78 -1.36
N VAL A 606 -4.74 4.94 -2.69
CA VAL A 606 -5.00 3.91 -3.70
C VAL A 606 -4.28 2.58 -3.40
N HIS A 607 -3.01 2.62 -3.00
CA HIS A 607 -2.27 1.40 -2.68
C HIS A 607 -2.79 0.71 -1.40
N CYS A 608 -3.17 1.48 -0.38
CA CYS A 608 -3.68 0.96 0.91
C CYS A 608 -5.05 0.26 0.79
N ILE A 609 -5.86 0.63 -0.21
CA ILE A 609 -7.20 0.06 -0.43
C ILE A 609 -7.24 -1.02 -1.52
N THR A 610 -6.08 -1.52 -1.94
CA THR A 610 -5.94 -2.54 -2.98
C THR A 610 -5.04 -3.67 -2.52
N GLN A 611 -5.34 -4.91 -2.91
CA GLN A 611 -4.48 -6.07 -2.69
C GLN A 611 -4.53 -6.99 -3.90
N GLN A 612 -3.40 -7.11 -4.61
CA GLN A 612 -3.26 -7.96 -5.78
C GLN A 612 -3.29 -9.45 -5.42
N LEU A 613 -3.94 -10.23 -6.28
CA LEU A 613 -3.80 -11.67 -6.39
C LEU A 613 -2.95 -11.96 -7.65
N PRO A 614 -1.70 -12.44 -7.51
CA PRO A 614 -0.87 -12.85 -8.63
C PRO A 614 -1.53 -13.94 -9.48
N ALA A 615 -1.27 -13.94 -10.79
CA ALA A 615 -1.75 -14.96 -11.69
C ALA A 615 -1.01 -16.29 -11.50
N ALA A 616 -1.76 -17.39 -11.55
CA ALA A 616 -1.22 -18.73 -11.80
C ALA A 616 -1.13 -18.98 -13.31
N TRP A 617 -0.18 -19.81 -13.75
CA TRP A 617 -0.05 -20.25 -15.15
C TRP A 617 0.62 -21.62 -15.22
N GLY A 618 0.54 -22.30 -16.35
CA GLY A 618 1.17 -23.62 -16.53
C GLY A 618 0.49 -24.46 -17.58
#